data_AF-A0A1V6GNM9-F1
#
_entry.id   AF-A0A1V6GNM9-F1
#
_cell.length_a   1.000
_cell.length_b   1.000
_cell.length_c   1.000
_cell.angle_alpha   90.00
_cell.angle_beta   90.00
_cell.angle_gamma   90.00
#
_symmetry.space_group_name_H-M   'P 1'
#
loop_
_entity.id
_entity.type
_entity.pdbx_description
1 polymer ?
#
loop_
_entity_poly.entity_id
_entity_poly.type
_entity_poly.pdbx_seq_one_letter_code
_entity_poly.pdbx_strand_id
1 'polypeptide(L)'
;MLGITFKENCPDIRNSKVIDIIHQLGDFDCTVEVFDPVADPEEVRHEYGIDIMTSPDQLTSTYEGIMVAVAHDAFRSLDLNRLKGRNCLVYDAKNLYPDADAYL
;
A
#
# COMPACT_ATOMS: atom_id res chain seq x y z
N MET A 1 -0.31 2.37 2.50
CA MET A 1 0.46 1.21 1.99
C MET A 1 -0.12 0.80 0.65
N LEU A 2 0.71 0.70 -0.38
CA LEU A 2 0.31 0.35 -1.74
C LEU A 2 0.70 -1.11 -2.01
N GLY A 3 -0.32 -1.95 -2.17
CA GLY A 3 -0.22 -3.39 -2.36
C GLY A 3 -0.25 -4.15 -1.03
N ILE A 4 -1.02 -5.23 -0.98
CA ILE A 4 -1.04 -6.22 0.11
C ILE A 4 -0.84 -7.65 -0.41
N THR A 5 -1.06 -7.87 -1.70
CA THR A 5 -0.92 -9.18 -2.35
C THR A 5 0.52 -9.71 -2.30
N PHE A 6 0.66 -11.03 -2.47
CA PHE A 6 1.95 -11.71 -2.46
C PHE A 6 2.84 -11.29 -3.65
N LYS A 7 2.23 -11.00 -4.80
CA LYS A 7 2.92 -10.63 -6.03
C LYS A 7 2.07 -9.67 -6.87
N GLU A 8 2.73 -8.98 -7.79
CA GLU A 8 2.09 -8.03 -8.70
C GLU A 8 1.02 -8.67 -9.58
N ASN A 9 0.00 -7.87 -9.89
CA ASN A 9 -1.12 -8.14 -10.78
C ASN A 9 -1.85 -9.46 -10.51
N CYS A 10 -1.86 -9.90 -9.25
CA CYS A 10 -2.45 -11.17 -8.81
C CYS A 10 -3.19 -10.96 -7.50
N PRO A 11 -4.44 -11.45 -7.37
CA PRO A 11 -5.24 -11.28 -6.15
C PRO A 11 -4.76 -12.13 -4.98
N ASP A 12 -3.74 -12.99 -5.16
CA ASP A 12 -3.32 -13.93 -4.12
C ASP A 12 -2.68 -13.19 -2.95
N ILE A 13 -3.37 -13.21 -1.81
CA ILE A 13 -2.90 -12.59 -0.57
C ILE A 13 -2.16 -13.58 0.32
N ARG A 14 -2.25 -14.89 0.05
CA ARG A 14 -1.73 -15.93 0.96
C ARG A 14 -0.21 -15.82 1.05
N ASN A 15 0.30 -15.87 2.29
CA ASN A 15 1.72 -15.69 2.61
C ASN A 15 2.30 -14.33 2.23
N SER A 16 1.47 -13.30 2.07
CA SER A 16 1.99 -11.95 1.91
C SER A 16 2.77 -11.54 3.15
N LYS A 17 4.04 -11.14 2.96
CA LYS A 17 4.86 -10.55 4.04
C LYS A 17 4.53 -9.09 4.31
N VAL A 18 3.67 -8.50 3.49
CA VAL A 18 3.25 -7.11 3.65
C VAL A 18 2.46 -6.94 4.95
N ILE A 19 1.71 -7.97 5.36
CA ILE A 19 0.95 -7.94 6.61
C ILE A 19 1.83 -7.77 7.84
N ASP A 20 3.02 -8.37 7.85
CA ASP A 20 3.98 -8.24 8.96
C ASP A 20 4.41 -6.77 9.11
N ILE A 21 4.58 -6.07 7.99
CA ILE A 21 4.96 -4.65 7.97
C ILE A 21 3.80 -3.78 8.48
N ILE A 22 2.56 -4.08 8.08
CA ILE A 22 1.36 -3.39 8.57
C ILE A 22 1.26 -3.49 10.09
N HIS A 23 1.41 -4.70 10.63
CA HIS A 23 1.35 -4.93 12.07
C HIS A 23 2.49 -4.21 12.82
N GLN A 24 3.72 -4.29 12.32
CA GLN A 24 4.85 -3.59 12.93
C GLN A 24 4.65 -2.07 12.95
N LEU A 25 4.11 -1.48 11.88
CA LEU A 25 3.76 -0.05 11.88
C LEU A 25 2.66 0.25 12.90
N GLY A 26 1.66 -0.62 13.03
CA GLY A 26 0.64 -0.53 14.07
C GLY A 26 1.20 -0.57 15.50
N ASP A 27 2.23 -1.39 15.75
CA ASP A 27 2.92 -1.44 17.05
C ASP A 27 3.64 -0.13 17.41
N PHE A 28 3.92 0.73 16.42
CA PHE A 28 4.44 2.09 16.59
C PHE A 28 3.33 3.16 16.59
N ASP A 29 2.08 2.78 16.87
CA ASP A 29 0.89 3.65 16.85
C ASP A 29 0.66 4.36 15.49
N CYS A 30 1.15 3.78 14.38
CA CYS A 30 0.89 4.32 13.05
C CYS A 30 -0.48 3.87 12.55
N THR A 31 -1.29 4.81 12.07
CA THR A 31 -2.52 4.48 11.32
C THR A 31 -2.16 4.08 9.90
N VAL A 32 -2.37 2.80 9.55
CA VAL A 32 -2.04 2.27 8.22
C VAL A 32 -3.30 2.06 7.40
N GLU A 33 -3.45 2.85 6.34
CA GLU A 33 -4.43 2.58 5.29
C GLU A 33 -3.78 1.76 4.17
N VAL A 34 -4.50 0.76 3.66
CA VAL A 34 -3.99 -0.17 2.64
C VAL A 34 -4.83 0.00 1.38
N PHE A 35 -4.14 0.09 0.23
CA PHE A 35 -4.76 0.13 -1.09
C PHE A 35 -4.16 -0.94 -1.99
N ASP A 36 -5.01 -1.84 -2.48
CA ASP A 36 -4.63 -2.85 -3.46
C ASP A 36 -5.83 -3.10 -4.42
N PRO A 37 -5.75 -2.70 -5.69
CA PRO A 37 -6.87 -2.76 -6.62
C PRO A 37 -7.19 -4.16 -7.12
N VAL A 38 -6.31 -5.14 -6.91
CA VAL A 38 -6.51 -6.53 -7.37
C VAL A 38 -6.89 -7.49 -6.25
N ALA A 39 -6.75 -7.09 -4.97
CA ALA A 39 -7.14 -7.91 -3.83
C ALA A 39 -8.65 -7.87 -3.58
N ASP A 40 -9.20 -8.97 -3.05
CA ASP A 40 -10.59 -9.03 -2.57
C ASP A 40 -10.67 -8.49 -1.13
N PRO A 41 -11.43 -7.40 -0.87
CA PRO A 41 -11.57 -6.83 0.47
C PRO A 41 -12.13 -7.81 1.51
N GLU A 42 -13.08 -8.66 1.12
CA GLU A 42 -13.73 -9.60 2.04
C GLU A 42 -12.75 -10.72 2.43
N GLU A 43 -11.95 -11.21 1.46
CA GLU A 43 -10.90 -12.20 1.72
C GLU A 43 -9.81 -11.62 2.63
N VAL A 44 -9.36 -10.39 2.36
CA VAL A 44 -8.36 -9.70 3.19
C VAL A 44 -8.88 -9.48 4.60
N ARG A 45 -10.14 -9.07 4.75
CA ARG A 45 -10.75 -8.88 6.07
C ARG A 45 -10.86 -10.20 6.82
N HIS A 46 -11.26 -11.27 6.15
CA HIS A 46 -11.40 -12.58 6.76
C HIS A 46 -10.04 -13.17 7.21
N GLU A 47 -9.01 -13.04 6.38
CA GLU A 47 -7.68 -13.62 6.65
C GLU A 47 -6.86 -12.78 7.64
N TYR A 48 -6.89 -11.44 7.50
CA TYR A 48 -6.00 -10.54 8.21
C TYR A 48 -6.69 -9.55 9.16
N GLY A 49 -8.03 -9.51 9.16
CA GLY A 49 -8.79 -8.64 10.07
C GLY A 49 -8.73 -7.14 9.73
N ILE A 50 -8.19 -6.76 8.58
CA ILE A 50 -8.02 -5.37 8.17
C ILE A 50 -8.90 -5.00 6.97
N ASP A 51 -9.20 -3.72 6.85
CA ASP A 51 -9.86 -3.15 5.68
C ASP A 51 -8.85 -2.70 4.63
N ILE A 52 -9.25 -2.84 3.36
CA ILE A 52 -8.49 -2.31 2.23
C ILE A 52 -9.37 -1.46 1.33
N MET A 53 -8.74 -0.51 0.67
CA MET A 53 -9.29 0.23 -0.46
C MET A 53 -8.91 -0.47 -1.76
N THR A 54 -9.85 -0.51 -2.70
CA THR A 54 -9.66 -1.14 -4.02
C THR A 54 -9.87 -0.16 -5.17
N SER A 55 -10.46 1.00 -4.90
CA SER A 55 -10.61 2.09 -5.88
C SER A 55 -9.74 3.31 -5.50
N PRO A 56 -9.03 3.93 -6.46
CA PRO A 56 -8.29 5.17 -6.23
C PRO A 56 -9.16 6.31 -5.67
N ASP A 57 -10.46 6.33 -5.95
CA ASP A 57 -11.37 7.37 -5.43
C ASP A 57 -11.55 7.30 -3.91
N GLN A 58 -11.17 6.18 -3.28
CA GLN A 58 -11.19 6.03 -1.82
C GLN A 58 -9.97 6.69 -1.16
N LEU A 59 -8.89 6.93 -1.93
CA LEU A 59 -7.67 7.59 -1.47
C LEU A 59 -7.89 9.11 -1.35
N THR A 60 -8.64 9.50 -0.33
CA THR A 60 -9.01 10.90 -0.07
C THR A 60 -8.12 11.59 0.97
N SER A 61 -7.33 10.81 1.69
CA SER A 61 -6.42 11.28 2.73
C SER A 61 -5.09 11.78 2.15
N THR A 62 -4.40 12.61 2.93
CA THR A 62 -2.97 12.92 2.71
C THR A 62 -2.13 12.17 3.73
N TYR A 63 -1.00 11.65 3.30
CA TYR A 63 -0.17 10.75 4.10
C TYR A 63 1.18 11.38 4.46
N GLU A 64 1.70 11.04 5.63
CA GLU A 64 3.07 11.36 6.06
C GLU A 64 4.08 10.31 5.58
N GLY A 65 3.60 9.13 5.16
CA GLY A 65 4.41 8.09 4.56
C GLY A 65 3.62 7.28 3.55
N ILE A 66 4.22 6.99 2.40
CA ILE A 66 3.66 6.11 1.36
C ILE A 66 4.68 5.01 1.11
N MET A 67 4.27 3.75 1.36
CA MET A 67 5.10 2.58 1.07
C MET A 67 4.55 1.81 -0.12
N VAL A 68 5.38 1.61 -1.14
CA VAL A 68 5.09 0.75 -2.30
C VAL A 68 5.64 -0.63 -2.01
N ALA A 69 4.75 -1.55 -1.60
CA ALA A 69 5.13 -2.90 -1.21
C ALA A 69 5.07 -3.89 -2.39
N VAL A 70 4.18 -3.64 -3.36
CA VAL A 70 3.95 -4.46 -4.55
C VAL A 70 3.89 -3.56 -5.79
N ALA A 71 4.41 -4.02 -6.93
CA ALA A 71 4.48 -3.24 -8.17
C ALA A 71 3.31 -3.52 -9.13
N HIS A 72 2.07 -3.35 -8.67
CA HIS A 72 0.91 -3.46 -9.58
C HIS A 72 0.99 -2.40 -10.68
N ASP A 73 0.62 -2.76 -11.90
CA ASP A 73 0.65 -1.81 -13.02
C ASP A 73 -0.34 -0.66 -12.83
N ALA A 74 -1.44 -0.91 -12.12
CA ALA A 74 -2.43 0.11 -11.75
C ALA A 74 -1.82 1.27 -10.92
N PHE A 75 -0.75 1.02 -10.17
CA PHE A 75 -0.07 2.06 -9.40
C PHE A 75 0.68 3.05 -10.30
N ARG A 76 1.11 2.65 -11.50
CA ARG A 76 1.80 3.55 -12.44
C ARG A 76 0.94 4.77 -12.84
N SER A 77 -0.38 4.62 -12.83
CA SER A 77 -1.33 5.70 -13.09
C SER A 77 -1.70 6.54 -11.86
N LEU A 78 -1.25 6.15 -10.67
CA LEU A 78 -1.56 6.85 -9.42
C LEU A 78 -0.60 8.04 -9.23
N ASP A 79 -1.14 9.25 -9.13
CA ASP A 79 -0.37 10.45 -8.84
C ASP A 79 -0.12 10.59 -7.34
N LEU A 80 1.04 10.09 -6.88
CA LEU A 80 1.41 10.14 -5.47
C LEU A 80 1.47 11.56 -4.92
N ASN A 81 1.78 12.58 -5.74
CA ASN A 81 1.90 13.95 -5.27
C ASN A 81 0.59 14.49 -4.67
N ARG A 82 -0.56 13.99 -5.14
CA ARG A 82 -1.88 14.35 -4.59
C ARG A 82 -2.16 13.72 -3.23
N LEU A 83 -1.45 12.63 -2.92
CA LEU A 83 -1.57 11.87 -1.69
C LEU A 83 -0.51 12.29 -0.65
N LYS A 84 0.56 12.99 -1.06
CA LYS A 84 1.62 13.44 -0.16
C LYS A 84 1.12 14.58 0.74
N GLY A 85 1.23 14.39 2.06
CA GLY A 85 1.22 15.47 3.04
C GLY A 85 2.50 16.30 3.00
N ARG A 86 2.60 17.32 3.86
CA ARG A 86 3.68 18.33 3.84
C ARG A 86 5.10 17.74 3.93
N ASN A 87 5.29 16.71 4.75
CA ASN A 87 6.59 16.05 4.97
C ASN A 87 6.53 14.56 4.58
N CYS A 88 5.79 14.24 3.52
CA CYS A 88 5.56 12.85 3.15
C CYS A 88 6.83 12.16 2.63
N LEU A 89 7.18 11.03 3.24
CA LEU A 89 8.23 10.13 2.76
C LEU A 89 7.63 9.05 1.85
N VAL A 90 8.13 8.93 0.63
CA VAL A 90 7.79 7.84 -0.29
C VAL A 90 8.89 6.79 -0.25
N TYR A 91 8.53 5.59 0.20
CA TYR A 91 9.41 4.43 0.23
C TYR A 91 8.99 3.42 -0.83
N ASP A 92 9.85 3.17 -1.82
CA ASP A 92 9.54 2.28 -2.93
C ASP A 92 10.42 1.04 -2.93
N ALA A 93 9.90 -0.06 -2.39
CA ALA A 93 10.60 -1.34 -2.31
C ALA A 93 10.68 -2.07 -3.67
N LYS A 94 10.01 -1.55 -4.71
CA LYS A 94 9.91 -2.19 -6.03
C LYS A 94 10.43 -1.32 -7.17
N ASN A 95 10.92 -0.12 -6.86
CA ASN A 95 11.45 0.83 -7.84
C ASN A 95 10.45 1.13 -8.97
N LEU A 96 9.19 1.34 -8.61
CA LEU A 96 8.09 1.64 -9.52
C LEU A 96 8.02 3.15 -9.85
N TYR A 97 8.33 4.01 -8.89
CA TYR A 97 8.24 5.46 -8.99
C TYR A 97 9.62 6.12 -9.04
N PRO A 98 9.86 7.02 -10.01
CA PRO A 98 11.14 7.72 -10.15
C PRO A 98 11.37 8.80 -9.09
N ASP A 99 10.31 9.25 -8.40
CA ASP A 99 10.34 10.33 -7.42
C ASP A 99 10.25 9.82 -5.97
N ALA A 100 10.65 8.56 -5.72
CA ALA A 100 10.66 8.00 -4.38
C ALA A 100 11.84 8.56 -3.57
N ASP A 101 11.61 8.83 -2.28
CA ASP A 101 12.59 9.43 -1.39
C ASP A 101 13.64 8.40 -0.92
N ALA A 102 13.33 7.11 -0.98
CA ALA A 102 14.26 6.01 -0.71
C ALA A 102 13.91 4.73 -1.50
N TYR A 103 14.94 3.96 -1.83
CA TYR A 103 14.90 2.67 -2.53
C TYR A 103 15.62 1.60 -1.70
N LEU A 104 15.17 0.34 -1.81
CA LEU A 104 15.91 -0.84 -1.32
C LEU A 104 16.63 -1.58 -2.45
#